data_AF-A0A0F2JFD7-F1
#
_entry.id   AF-A0A0F2JFD7-F1
#
_cell.length_a   1.000
_cell.length_b   1.000
_cell.length_c   1.000
_cell.angle_alpha   90.00
_cell.angle_beta   90.00
_cell.angle_gamma   90.00
#
_symmetry.space_group_name_H-M   'P 1'
#
loop_
_entity.id
_entity.type
_entity.pdbx_description
1 polymer ?
#
loop_
_entity_poly.entity_id
_entity_poly.type
_entity_poly.pdbx_seq_one_letter_code
_entity_poly.pdbx_strand_id
1 'polypeptide(L)'
;MADPATLALIARAAIPAGTDKRTWKVIGAIIAALLTPVILMVVVIMSLLSATASHNNAAINLTFHGGAISSQMPADYADYIRNMRDSFSELDTAIGNISTELESGSLDST
;
A
#
# COMPACT_ATOMS: atom_id res chain seq x y z
N MET A 1 -57.54 6.74 17.65
CA MET A 1 -56.45 7.60 18.17
C MET A 1 -55.98 6.94 19.46
N ALA A 2 -54.69 6.61 19.62
CA ALA A 2 -54.24 5.97 20.85
C ALA A 2 -54.41 6.94 22.03
N ASP A 3 -54.98 6.48 23.14
CA ASP A 3 -55.14 7.25 24.38
C ASP A 3 -53.77 7.80 24.83
N PRO A 4 -53.65 9.10 25.17
CA PRO A 4 -52.46 9.69 25.78
C PRO A 4 -51.81 8.83 26.89
N ALA A 5 -52.61 8.12 27.69
CA ALA A 5 -52.11 7.21 28.73
C ALA A 5 -51.39 5.99 28.14
N THR A 6 -51.89 5.45 27.02
CA THR A 6 -51.27 4.33 26.29
C THR A 6 -49.96 4.77 25.65
N LEU A 7 -49.92 5.95 25.04
CA LEU A 7 -48.70 6.51 24.46
C LEU A 7 -47.63 6.79 25.54
N ALA A 8 -48.04 7.29 26.70
CA ALA A 8 -47.14 7.52 27.83
C ALA A 8 -46.58 6.22 28.40
N LEU A 9 -47.39 5.15 28.47
CA LEU A 9 -46.95 3.84 28.95
C LEU A 9 -45.92 3.20 28.00
N ILE A 10 -46.17 3.27 26.69
CA ILE A 10 -45.24 2.76 25.67
C ILE A 10 -43.93 3.53 25.71
N ALA A 11 -43.97 4.86 25.78
CA ALA A 11 -42.77 5.69 25.88
C ALA A 11 -41.97 5.37 27.16
N ARG A 12 -42.65 5.23 28.31
CA ARG A 12 -42.00 4.94 29.60
C ARG A 12 -41.39 3.54 29.67
N ALA A 13 -41.92 2.58 28.91
CA ALA A 13 -41.32 1.24 28.78
C ALA A 13 -40.16 1.21 27.76
N ALA A 14 -40.26 1.99 26.68
CA ALA A 14 -39.24 2.05 25.63
C ALA A 14 -37.96 2.76 26.06
N ILE A 15 -38.06 3.81 26.89
CA ILE A 15 -36.90 4.59 27.36
C ILE A 15 -35.89 3.72 28.14
N PRO A 16 -36.26 2.96 29.20
CA PRO A 16 -35.33 2.11 29.93
C PRO A 16 -34.82 0.93 29.10
N ALA A 17 -35.62 0.39 28.17
CA ALA A 17 -35.19 -0.65 27.24
C ALA A 17 -34.14 -0.15 26.23
N GLY A 18 -34.27 1.10 25.76
CA GLY A 18 -33.32 1.73 24.83
C GLY A 18 -32.06 2.29 25.49
N THR A 19 -32.07 2.52 26.81
CA THR A 19 -30.94 3.08 27.57
C THR A 19 -30.19 2.06 28.42
N ASP A 20 -30.53 0.77 28.35
CA ASP A 20 -29.78 -0.25 29.06
C ASP A 20 -28.36 -0.38 28.51
N LYS A 21 -27.43 0.26 29.22
CA LYS A 21 -26.00 0.29 28.93
C LYS A 21 -25.41 -1.12 28.90
N ARG A 22 -25.99 -2.08 29.63
CA ARG A 22 -25.50 -3.46 29.65
C ARG A 22 -25.78 -4.14 28.31
N THR A 23 -26.99 -3.96 27.78
CA THR A 23 -27.39 -4.49 26.47
C THR A 23 -26.52 -3.89 25.35
N TRP A 24 -26.32 -2.57 25.33
CA TRP A 24 -25.45 -1.93 24.33
C TRP A 24 -23.98 -2.36 24.42
N LYS A 25 -23.46 -2.60 25.63
CA LYS A 25 -22.10 -3.14 25.81
C LYS A 25 -21.96 -4.54 25.22
N VAL A 26 -22.95 -5.42 25.42
CA VAL A 26 -22.94 -6.77 24.86
C VAL A 26 -23.00 -6.72 23.33
N ILE A 27 -23.89 -5.90 22.77
CA ILE A 27 -23.99 -5.71 21.31
C ILE A 27 -22.67 -5.18 20.74
N GLY A 28 -22.09 -4.14 21.36
CA GLY A 28 -20.80 -3.59 20.96
C GLY A 28 -19.67 -4.61 21.04
N ALA A 29 -19.65 -5.44 22.08
CA ALA A 29 -18.67 -6.51 22.23
C ALA A 29 -18.81 -7.58 21.14
N ILE A 30 -20.03 -7.96 20.77
CA ILE A 30 -20.28 -8.92 19.67
C ILE A 30 -19.81 -8.33 18.33
N ILE A 31 -20.16 -7.07 18.05
CA ILE A 31 -19.71 -6.37 16.83
C ILE A 31 -18.19 -6.29 16.79
N ALA A 32 -17.55 -5.90 17.90
CA ALA A 32 -16.10 -5.84 18.00
C ALA A 32 -15.47 -7.23 17.80
N ALA A 33 -16.01 -8.28 18.41
CA ALA A 33 -15.51 -9.64 18.25
C ALA A 33 -15.59 -10.14 16.80
N LEU A 34 -16.62 -9.73 16.04
CA LEU A 34 -16.76 -10.06 14.63
C LEU A 34 -15.85 -9.21 13.73
N LEU A 35 -15.75 -7.91 13.99
CA LEU A 35 -14.95 -6.99 13.17
C LEU A 35 -13.45 -7.11 13.41
N THR A 36 -13.03 -7.42 14.64
CA THR A 36 -11.60 -7.54 14.99
C THR A 36 -10.83 -8.49 14.07
N PRO A 37 -11.24 -9.76 13.85
CA PRO A 37 -10.51 -10.66 12.95
C PRO A 37 -10.52 -10.17 11.49
N VAL A 38 -11.60 -9.52 11.04
CA VAL A 38 -11.70 -8.96 9.68
C VAL A 38 -10.70 -7.82 9.49
N ILE A 39 -10.65 -6.89 10.45
CA ILE A 39 -9.70 -5.77 10.41
C ILE A 39 -8.27 -6.28 10.47
N LEU A 40 -7.97 -7.24 11.35
CA LEU A 40 -6.64 -7.85 11.44
C LEU A 40 -6.24 -8.53 10.12
N MET A 41 -7.15 -9.27 9.48
CA MET A 41 -6.90 -9.89 8.18
C MET A 41 -6.54 -8.83 7.13
N VAL A 42 -7.30 -7.73 7.06
CA VAL A 42 -7.01 -6.62 6.14
C VAL A 42 -5.64 -6.00 6.43
N VAL A 43 -5.33 -5.72 7.70
CA VAL A 43 -4.04 -5.15 8.10
C VAL A 43 -2.87 -6.06 7.68
N VAL A 44 -3.00 -7.38 7.87
CA VAL A 44 -1.98 -8.35 7.44
C VAL A 44 -1.80 -8.31 5.92
N ILE A 45 -2.88 -8.34 5.15
CA ILE A 45 -2.81 -8.29 3.69
C ILE A 45 -2.15 -6.98 3.22
N MET A 46 -2.55 -5.84 3.79
CA MET A 46 -1.95 -4.55 3.46
C MET A 46 -0.48 -4.47 3.85
N SER A 47 -0.08 -5.09 4.96
CA SER A 47 1.32 -5.14 5.39
C SER A 47 2.17 -5.96 4.41
N LEU A 48 1.67 -7.10 3.94
CA LEU A 48 2.36 -7.94 2.95
C LEU A 48 2.51 -7.22 1.60
N LEU A 49 1.42 -6.59 1.12
CA LEU A 49 1.43 -5.79 -0.10
C LEU A 49 2.41 -4.61 0.01
N SER A 50 2.39 -3.90 1.14
CA SER A 50 3.27 -2.75 1.40
C SER A 50 4.74 -3.16 1.46
N ALA A 51 5.07 -4.25 2.17
CA ALA A 51 6.43 -4.78 2.22
C ALA A 51 6.93 -5.13 0.81
N THR A 52 6.11 -5.81 0.01
CA THR A 52 6.45 -6.17 -1.38
C THR A 52 6.65 -4.94 -2.25
N ALA A 53 5.77 -3.93 -2.14
CA ALA A 53 5.92 -2.67 -2.86
C ALA A 53 7.18 -1.91 -2.45
N SER A 54 7.50 -1.87 -1.15
CA SER A 54 8.71 -1.22 -0.64
C SER A 54 9.99 -1.90 -1.15
N HIS A 55 10.00 -3.22 -1.20
CA HIS A 55 11.11 -4.00 -1.73
C HIS A 55 11.30 -3.75 -3.23
N ASN A 56 10.21 -3.73 -4.00
CA ASN A 56 10.26 -3.43 -5.44
C ASN A 56 10.75 -1.99 -5.70
N ASN A 57 10.24 -1.01 -4.95
CA ASN A 57 10.68 0.38 -5.08
C ASN A 57 12.17 0.53 -4.73
N ALA A 58 12.65 -0.19 -3.72
CA ALA A 58 14.07 -0.20 -3.37
C ALA A 58 14.93 -0.79 -4.49
N ALA A 59 14.49 -1.89 -5.11
CA ALA A 59 15.18 -2.48 -6.25
C ALA A 59 15.22 -1.55 -7.46
N ILE A 60 14.08 -0.94 -7.83
CA ILE A 60 14.01 0.08 -8.88
C ILE A 60 14.98 1.22 -8.58
N ASN A 61 14.99 1.73 -7.34
CA ASN A 61 15.89 2.80 -6.95
C ASN A 61 17.37 2.40 -7.08
N LEU A 62 17.73 1.19 -6.64
CA LEU A 62 19.09 0.66 -6.79
C LEU A 62 19.50 0.49 -8.25
N THR A 63 18.56 0.12 -9.12
CA THR A 63 18.81 -0.03 -10.56
C THR A 63 19.01 1.31 -11.24
N PHE A 64 18.13 2.30 -11.03
CA PHE A 64 18.16 3.55 -11.79
C PHE A 64 19.05 4.63 -11.16
N HIS A 65 19.11 4.70 -9.84
CA HIS A 65 19.88 5.72 -9.12
C HIS A 65 21.17 5.17 -8.49
N GLY A 66 21.40 3.86 -8.59
CA GLY A 66 22.58 3.21 -8.05
C GLY A 66 22.55 3.08 -6.52
N GLY A 67 23.74 3.08 -5.91
CA GLY A 67 23.94 2.81 -4.48
C GLY A 67 24.44 1.40 -4.18
N ALA A 68 24.66 1.14 -2.89
CA ALA A 68 25.19 -0.13 -2.40
C ALA A 68 24.07 -1.16 -2.23
N ILE A 69 24.24 -2.32 -2.85
CA ILE A 69 23.35 -3.46 -2.64
C ILE A 69 23.69 -4.09 -1.29
N SER A 70 22.69 -4.25 -0.41
CA SER A 70 22.88 -4.81 0.93
C SER A 70 23.43 -6.24 0.88
N SER A 71 24.36 -6.58 1.79
CA SER A 71 24.86 -7.95 1.96
C SER A 71 23.81 -8.93 2.49
N GLN A 72 22.67 -8.43 2.99
CA GLN A 72 21.54 -9.23 3.44
C GLN A 72 20.60 -9.61 2.28
N MET A 73 20.77 -9.02 1.10
CA MET A 73 19.98 -9.34 -0.08
C MET A 73 20.37 -10.74 -0.62
N PRO A 74 19.40 -11.58 -1.02
CA PRO A 74 19.70 -12.85 -1.68
C PRO A 74 20.60 -12.64 -2.90
N ALA A 75 21.60 -13.51 -3.08
CA ALA A 75 22.61 -13.37 -4.13
C ALA A 75 21.97 -13.26 -5.53
N ASP A 76 21.07 -14.18 -5.86
CA ASP A 76 20.37 -14.20 -7.16
C ASP A 76 19.60 -12.89 -7.43
N TYR A 77 19.02 -12.29 -6.38
CA TYR A 77 18.28 -11.04 -6.52
C TYR A 77 19.21 -9.84 -6.68
N ALA A 78 20.33 -9.82 -5.96
CA ALA A 78 21.37 -8.82 -6.13
C ALA A 78 21.96 -8.86 -7.55
N ASP A 79 22.17 -10.06 -8.10
CA ASP A 79 22.67 -10.24 -9.47
C ASP A 79 21.69 -9.74 -10.52
N TYR A 80 20.38 -9.93 -10.31
CA TYR A 80 19.37 -9.35 -11.19
C TYR A 80 19.46 -7.82 -11.26
N ILE A 81 19.63 -7.16 -10.10
CA ILE A 81 19.81 -5.70 -10.05
C ILE A 81 21.09 -5.28 -10.77
N ARG A 82 22.21 -6.00 -10.58
CA ARG A 82 23.48 -5.71 -11.27
C ARG A 82 23.34 -5.84 -12.78
N ASN A 83 22.79 -6.94 -13.27
CA ASN A 83 22.56 -7.15 -14.71
C ASN A 83 21.70 -6.05 -15.32
N MET A 84 20.68 -5.58 -14.60
CA MET A 84 19.82 -4.50 -15.07
C MET A 84 20.56 -3.17 -15.15
N ARG A 85 21.44 -2.87 -14.18
CA ARG A 85 22.33 -1.70 -14.22
C ARG A 85 23.31 -1.76 -15.39
N ASP A 86 23.92 -2.92 -15.62
CA ASP A 86 24.86 -3.13 -16.72
C ASP A 86 24.16 -2.91 -18.08
N SER A 87 22.95 -3.45 -18.23
CA SER A 87 22.12 -3.26 -19.44
C SER A 87 21.79 -1.78 -19.70
N PHE A 88 21.50 -1.00 -18.64
CA PHE A 88 21.27 0.44 -18.79
C PHE A 88 22.54 1.21 -19.09
N SER A 89 23.68 0.82 -18.53
CA SER A 89 24.97 1.39 -18.88
C SER A 89 25.34 1.14 -20.35
N GLU A 90 25.03 -0.04 -20.88
CA GLU A 90 25.19 -0.36 -22.30
C GLU A 90 24.27 0.50 -23.16
N LEU A 91 23.00 0.66 -22.76
CA LEU A 91 22.04 1.51 -23.45
C LEU A 91 22.49 2.98 -23.49
N ASP A 92 22.92 3.53 -22.36
CA ASP A 92 23.42 4.91 -22.26
C ASP A 92 24.64 5.13 -23.15
N THR A 93 25.55 4.14 -23.21
CA THR A 93 26.71 4.17 -24.10
C THR A 93 26.28 4.19 -25.56
N ALA A 94 25.34 3.32 -25.94
CA ALA A 94 24.83 3.26 -27.31
C ALA A 94 24.14 4.58 -27.73
N ILE A 95 23.34 5.17 -26.84
CA ILE A 95 22.69 6.46 -27.06
C ILE A 95 23.73 7.58 -27.20
N GLY A 96 24.75 7.61 -26.32
CA GLY A 96 25.83 8.59 -26.39
C GLY A 96 26.60 8.53 -27.70
N ASN A 97 26.86 7.33 -28.21
CA ASN A 97 27.51 7.13 -29.50
C ASN A 97 26.66 7.68 -30.67
N ILE A 98 25.36 7.36 -30.70
CA ILE A 98 24.44 7.85 -31.73
C ILE A 98 24.32 9.38 -31.66
N SER A 99 24.20 9.95 -30.47
CA SER A 99 24.12 11.41 -30.27
C SER A 99 25.38 12.11 -30.78
N THR A 100 26.55 11.55 -30.49
CA THR A 100 27.83 12.08 -30.97
C THR A 100 27.93 12.00 -32.50
N GLU A 101 27.48 10.90 -33.10
CA GLU A 101 27.44 10.74 -34.55
C GLU A 101 26.53 11.79 -35.19
N LEU A 102 25.33 12.02 -34.62
CA LEU A 102 24.38 13.02 -35.08
C LEU A 102 24.93 14.45 -34.98
N GLU A 103 25.54 14.81 -33.85
CA GLU A 103 26.11 16.14 -33.62
C GLU A 103 27.38 16.39 -34.47
N SER A 104 28.14 15.34 -34.77
CA SER A 104 29.29 15.41 -35.68
C SER A 104 28.88 15.54 -37.16
N GLY A 105 27.66 15.13 -37.49
CA GLY A 105 27.02 15.36 -38.78
C GLY A 105 26.47 16.78 -38.86
N SER A 106 27.34 17.75 -39.14
CA SER A 106 27.00 19.17 -39.34
C SER A 106 25.67 19.38 -40.09
N LEU A 107 24.64 19.85 -39.37
CA LEU A 107 23.41 20.39 -39.96
C LEU A 107 23.57 21.87 -40.38
N ASP A 108 24.74 22.49 -40.13
CA ASP A 108 25.05 23.88 -40.48
C ASP A 108 25.92 23.97 -41.75
N SER A 109 25.49 23.27 -42.80
CA SER A 109 25.98 23.52 -44.16
C SER A 109 24.85 24.08 -45.01
N THR A 110 24.57 25.37 -44.84
CA THR A 110 24.23 26.41 -45.85
C THR A 110 23.35 27.50 -45.26
#